data_AF-A0A2H5QBA0-F1
#
_entry.id   AF-A0A2H5QBA0-F1
#
_cell.length_a   1.000
_cell.length_b   1.000
_cell.length_c   1.000
_cell.angle_alpha   90.00
_cell.angle_beta   90.00
_cell.angle_gamma   90.00
#
_symmetry.space_group_name_H-M   'P 1'
#
loop_
_entity.id
_entity.type
_entity.pdbx_description
1 polymer ?
#
loop_
_entity_poly.entity_id
_entity_poly.type
_entity_poly.pdbx_seq_one_letter_code
_entity_poly.pdbx_strand_id
1 'polypeptide(L)' 'MDEHQRPNGNPLAQFTLQSIYAQGDDEKLEFEYESSNTNILVDLFVRKINSIPAFTANLTVESFNRRTLS' A
#
# COMPACT_ATOMS: atom_id res chain seq x y z
N MET A 1 26.50 6.79 -5.20
CA MET A 1 25.41 7.78 -5.25
C MET A 1 25.01 7.99 -3.82
N ASP A 2 25.26 9.17 -3.28
CA ASP A 2 24.90 9.54 -1.91
C ASP A 2 23.38 9.65 -1.80
N GLU A 3 22.76 8.63 -1.20
CA GLU A 3 21.37 8.70 -0.79
C GLU A 3 21.31 9.66 0.40
N HIS A 4 21.11 10.95 0.08
CA HIS A 4 20.87 12.00 1.06
C HIS A 4 19.65 11.64 1.93
N GLN A 5 19.89 10.93 3.03
CA GLN A 5 18.96 10.86 4.16
C GLN A 5 18.76 12.28 4.66
N ARG A 6 17.64 12.91 4.27
CA ARG A 6 17.25 14.21 4.82
C ARG A 6 17.01 14.04 6.32
N PRO A 7 17.55 14.91 7.18
CA PRO A 7 17.56 14.71 8.64
C PRO A 7 16.19 14.84 9.34
N ASN A 8 15.07 14.86 8.60
CA ASN A 8 13.78 15.35 9.09
C ASN A 8 12.62 14.33 9.06
N GLY A 9 12.84 13.06 8.74
CA GLY A 9 11.77 12.04 8.80
C GLY A 9 10.56 12.31 7.89
N ASN A 10 10.74 13.13 6.84
CA ASN A 10 9.70 13.31 5.83
C ASN A 10 9.85 12.22 4.75
N PRO A 11 8.74 11.57 4.34
CA PRO A 11 8.78 10.55 3.31
C PRO A 11 9.32 11.13 1.99
N LEU A 12 10.12 10.33 1.28
CA LEU A 12 10.69 10.71 -0.01
C LEU A 12 9.60 10.83 -1.07
N ALA A 13 8.57 9.98 -0.98
CA ALA A 13 7.39 10.03 -1.82
C ALA A 13 6.20 9.41 -1.08
N GLN A 14 5.01 9.91 -1.40
CA GLN A 14 3.73 9.37 -0.94
C GLN A 14 2.93 8.93 -2.16
N PHE A 15 2.34 7.74 -2.07
CA PHE A 15 1.52 7.15 -3.13
C PHE A 15 0.19 6.71 -2.56
N THR A 16 -0.88 6.96 -3.32
CA THR A 16 -2.21 6.44 -3.03
C THR A 16 -2.54 5.37 -4.07
N LEU A 17 -2.91 4.18 -3.63
CA LEU A 17 -3.43 3.13 -4.48
C LEU A 17 -4.92 2.95 -4.18
N GLN A 18 -5.77 3.23 -5.17
CA GLN A 18 -7.19 2.94 -5.11
C GLN A 18 -7.50 1.76 -6.01
N SER A 19 -8.25 0.79 -5.50
CA SER A 19 -8.67 -0.36 -6.29
C SER A 19 -9.66 0.07 -7.37
N ILE A 20 -9.59 -0.51 -8.57
CA ILE A 20 -10.63 -0.33 -9.61
C ILE A 20 -12.00 -0.88 -9.19
N TYR A 21 -12.02 -1.72 -8.14
CA TYR A 21 -13.24 -2.29 -7.57
C TYR A 21 -13.72 -1.55 -6.33
N ALA A 22 -13.04 -0.48 -5.91
CA ALA A 22 -13.42 0.34 -4.77
C ALA A 22 -14.88 0.80 -4.86
N GLN A 23 -15.57 0.79 -3.72
CA GLN A 23 -16.95 1.24 -3.59
C GLN A 23 -17.07 2.73 -3.21
N GLY A 24 -15.97 3.32 -2.72
CA GLY A 24 -15.88 4.72 -2.32
C GLY A 24 -14.45 5.27 -2.42
N ASP A 25 -14.33 6.59 -2.24
CA ASP A 25 -13.05 7.30 -2.25
C ASP A 25 -12.21 7.10 -0.98
N ASP A 26 -12.85 6.55 0.06
CA ASP A 26 -12.24 6.15 1.31
C ASP A 26 -11.55 4.78 1.25
N GLU A 27 -11.88 3.94 0.26
CA GLU A 27 -11.23 2.64 0.03
C GLU A 27 -9.92 2.78 -0.75
N LYS A 28 -8.91 3.37 -0.09
CA LYS A 28 -7.57 3.59 -0.65
C LYS A 28 -6.47 3.16 0.31
N LEU A 29 -5.35 2.72 -0.24
CA LEU A 29 -4.13 2.43 0.49
C LEU A 29 -3.16 3.58 0.32
N GLU A 30 -2.59 4.04 1.43
CA GLU A 30 -1.58 5.08 1.44
C GLU A 30 -0.22 4.46 1.77
N PHE A 31 0.76 4.75 0.92
CA PHE A 31 2.12 4.25 1.03
C PHE A 31 3.08 5.42 1.16
N GLU A 32 3.93 5.36 2.16
CA GLU A 32 5.02 6.29 2.36
C GLU A 32 6.34 5.56 2.07
N TYR A 33 7.09 6.09 1.10
CA TYR A 33 8.41 5.59 0.79
C TYR A 33 9.45 6.41 1.55
N GLU A 34 10.09 5.78 2.53
CA GLU A 34 11.32 6.28 3.13
C GLU A 34 12.49 5.46 2.58
N SER A 35 13.67 6.09 2.44
CA SER A 35 14.89 5.55 1.78
C SER A 35 15.37 4.17 2.27
N SER A 36 14.71 3.58 3.26
CA SER A 36 15.08 2.29 3.86
C SER A 36 13.88 1.42 4.26
N ASN A 37 12.64 1.89 4.11
CA ASN A 37 11.45 1.07 4.35
C ASN A 37 10.21 1.75 3.75
N THR A 38 9.38 0.99 3.04
CA THR A 38 8.00 1.43 2.78
C THR A 38 7.22 1.14 4.05
N ASN A 39 6.87 2.16 4.83
CA ASN A 39 6.00 1.99 5.99
C ASN A 39 4.57 1.82 5.47
N ILE A 40 4.15 0.57 5.33
CA ILE A 40 2.79 0.25 4.90
C ILE A 40 1.92 0.20 6.14
N LEU A 41 0.90 1.07 6.21
CA LEU A 41 -0.10 1.10 7.28
C LEU A 41 -1.07 -0.12 7.23
N VAL A 42 -0.56 -1.31 6.90
CA VAL A 42 -1.32 -2.56 6.78
C VAL A 42 -0.60 -3.65 7.58
N ASP A 43 -0.72 -3.54 8.90
CA ASP A 43 0.16 -4.21 9.86
C ASP A 43 -0.02 -5.75 9.92
N LEU A 44 -1.13 -6.30 9.39
CA LEU A 44 -1.45 -7.73 9.51
C LEU A 44 -1.08 -8.57 8.27
N PHE A 45 -1.27 -8.03 7.06
CA PHE A 45 -1.05 -8.80 5.82
C PHE A 45 0.36 -8.63 5.26
N VAL A 46 0.93 -7.42 5.37
CA VAL A 46 2.28 -7.12 4.87
C VAL A 46 3.32 -7.86 5.69
N ARG A 47 3.20 -7.90 7.03
CA ARG A 47 4.16 -8.60 7.89
C ARG A 47 4.24 -10.11 7.64
N LYS A 48 3.16 -10.73 7.16
CA LYS A 48 3.12 -12.18 6.92
C LYS A 48 3.70 -12.58 5.56
N ILE A 49 3.54 -11.73 4.55
CA ILE A 49 3.89 -12.04 3.15
C ILE A 49 5.14 -11.26 2.69
N ASN A 50 5.53 -10.18 3.38
CA ASN A 50 6.67 -9.29 3.08
C ASN A 50 6.77 -8.89 1.60
N SER A 51 5.64 -8.82 0.90
CA SER A 51 5.56 -8.53 -0.53
C SER A 51 4.34 -7.66 -0.82
N ILE A 52 4.60 -6.41 -1.18
CA ILE A 52 3.58 -5.44 -1.59
C ILE A 52 2.80 -5.96 -2.81
N PRO A 53 3.44 -6.51 -3.87
CA PRO A 53 2.70 -7.06 -5.01
C PRO A 53 1.76 -8.21 -4.63
N ALA A 54 2.19 -9.12 -3.75
CA ALA A 54 1.35 -10.24 -3.32
C ALA A 54 0.16 -9.76 -2.46
N PHE A 55 0.39 -8.76 -1.61
CA PHE A 55 -0.66 -8.13 -0.82
C PHE A 55 -1.71 -7.44 -1.71
N THR A 56 -1.28 -6.62 -2.67
CA THR A 56 -2.21 -5.88 -3.55
C THR A 56 -2.98 -6.83 -4.48
N ALA A 57 -2.36 -7.93 -4.93
CA ALA A 57 -3.06 -8.97 -5.69
C ALA A 57 -4.18 -9.63 -4.86
N ASN A 58 -3.92 -9.99 -3.61
CA ASN A 58 -4.93 -10.59 -2.72
C ASN A 58 -6.11 -9.64 -2.48
N LEU A 59 -5.83 -8.37 -2.19
CA LEU A 59 -6.88 -7.36 -2.04
C LEU A 59 -7.70 -7.19 -3.32
N THR A 60 -7.04 -7.20 -4.48
CA THR A 60 -7.75 -7.10 -5.77
C THR A 60 -8.75 -8.24 -5.95
N VAL A 61 -8.37 -9.47 -5.62
CA VAL A 61 -9.26 -10.63 -5.70
C VAL A 61 -10.40 -10.55 -4.66
N GLU A 62 -10.11 -10.11 -3.43
CA GLU A 62 -11.15 -9.92 -2.41
C GLU A 62 -12.17 -8.86 -2.83
N SER A 63 -11.71 -7.68 -3.28
CA SER A 63 -12.58 -6.59 -3.73
C SER A 63 -13.41 -7.00 -4.94
N PHE A 64 -12.82 -7.74 -5.88
CA PHE A 64 -13.56 -8.30 -7.02
C PHE A 64 -14.68 -9.24 -6.54
N ASN A 65 -14.35 -10.21 -5.69
CA ASN A 65 -15.31 -11.19 -5.17
C ASN A 65 -16.48 -10.51 -4.45
N ARG A 66 -16.22 -9.50 -3.60
CA ARG A 66 -17.30 -8.71 -2.97
C ARG A 66 -18.20 -8.05 -4.00
N ARG A 67 -17.63 -7.51 -5.09
CA ARG A 67 -18.39 -6.79 -6.11
C ARG A 67 -19.24 -7.71 -6.98
N THR A 68 -18.81 -8.95 -7.21
CA THR A 68 -19.49 -9.88 -8.12
C THR A 68 -20.39 -10.91 -7.44
N LEU A 69 -20.18 -11.17 -6.14
CA LEU A 69 -20.97 -12.15 -5.37
C LEU A 69 -22.07 -11.50 -4.51
N SER A 70 -22.32 -10.20 -4.69
CA SER A 70 -23.38 -9.45 -3.99
C SER A 70 -24.74 -9.57 -4.64
#